data_AF-A0A258R7A7-F1
#
_entry.id   AF-A0A258R7A7-F1
#
_cell.length_a   1.000
_cell.length_b   1.000
_cell.length_c   1.000
_cell.angle_alpha   90.00
_cell.angle_beta   90.00
_cell.angle_gamma   90.00
#
_symmetry.space_group_name_H-M   'P 1'
#
loop_
_entity.id
_entity.type
_entity.pdbx_description
1 polymer ?
#
loop_
_entity_poly.entity_id
_entity_poly.type
_entity_poly.pdbx_seq_one_letter_code
_entity_poly.pdbx_strand_id
1 'polypeptide(L)'
;MRSLFRLLRDIRRLALPYFRSEERWSALGLLAAVIALELGWVYATVLLNQWNSAFYDAIQEKNFPAFQKQLLVFCGIAAGAIIVAVYQIYLKQWLQIRWRRWLTKRYLDHWLADETHYRLRLSGDSADNPDQRIAEDVNMFVSQTIGVGIGLLGTIVSLASFSVI
;
A
#
# COMPACT_ATOMS: atom_id res chain seq x y z
N MET A 1 -24.48 0.03 -7.72
CA MET A 1 -24.08 0.96 -6.64
C MET A 1 -24.32 0.43 -5.22
N ARG A 2 -25.49 -0.15 -4.87
CA ARG A 2 -25.75 -0.67 -3.50
C ARG A 2 -24.79 -1.77 -3.02
N SER A 3 -24.21 -2.57 -3.93
CA SER A 3 -23.19 -3.59 -3.62
C SER A 3 -21.86 -2.98 -3.17
N LEU A 4 -21.42 -1.88 -3.80
CA LEU A 4 -20.14 -1.24 -3.51
C LEU A 4 -20.09 -0.68 -2.08
N PHE A 5 -21.19 -0.06 -1.64
CA PHE A 5 -21.31 0.45 -0.27
C PHE A 5 -21.30 -0.66 0.79
N ARG A 6 -21.81 -1.86 0.46
CA ARG A 6 -21.72 -3.03 1.34
C ARG A 6 -20.28 -3.52 1.44
N LEU A 7 -19.60 -3.69 0.31
CA LEU A 7 -18.19 -4.07 0.26
C LEU A 7 -17.31 -3.10 1.08
N LEU A 8 -17.47 -1.79 0.91
CA LEU A 8 -16.72 -0.80 1.68
C LEU A 8 -17.01 -0.88 3.18
N ARG A 9 -18.26 -1.16 3.56
CA ARG A 9 -18.64 -1.35 4.96
C ARG A 9 -18.00 -2.62 5.53
N ASP A 10 -17.92 -3.69 4.75
CA ASP A 10 -17.34 -4.97 5.18
C ASP A 10 -15.81 -4.86 5.29
N ILE A 11 -15.14 -4.27 4.30
CA ILE A 11 -13.70 -3.94 4.37
C ILE A 11 -13.42 -3.09 5.61
N ARG A 12 -14.24 -2.06 5.86
CA ARG A 12 -14.09 -1.22 7.06
C ARG A 12 -14.26 -2.04 8.34
N ARG A 13 -15.23 -2.95 8.41
CA ARG A 13 -15.43 -3.80 9.59
C ARG A 13 -14.23 -4.72 9.86
N LEU A 14 -13.61 -5.25 8.81
CA LEU A 14 -12.45 -6.14 8.91
C LEU A 14 -11.14 -5.38 9.19
N ALA A 15 -10.97 -4.18 8.63
CA ALA A 15 -9.74 -3.41 8.74
C ALA A 15 -9.66 -2.53 10.01
N LEU A 16 -10.76 -1.88 10.38
CA LEU A 16 -10.81 -0.91 11.48
C LEU A 16 -10.32 -1.45 12.84
N PRO A 17 -10.56 -2.72 13.22
CA PRO A 17 -10.08 -3.28 14.49
C PRO A 17 -8.56 -3.21 14.64
N TYR A 18 -7.79 -3.42 13.57
CA TYR A 18 -6.32 -3.35 13.62
C TYR A 18 -5.84 -1.93 13.95
N PHE A 19 -6.40 -0.93 13.28
CA PHE A 19 -6.07 0.49 13.49
C PHE A 19 -6.61 1.07 14.81
N ARG A 20 -7.45 0.33 15.53
CA ARG A 20 -7.96 0.71 16.87
C ARG A 20 -7.37 -0.13 18.00
N SER A 21 -6.50 -1.08 17.68
CA SER A 21 -5.88 -1.98 18.65
C SER A 21 -4.75 -1.30 19.45
N GLU A 22 -4.14 -2.06 20.34
CA GLU A 22 -2.91 -1.66 21.07
C GLU A 22 -1.79 -1.24 20.11
N GLU A 23 -1.75 -1.82 18.91
CA GLU A 23 -0.76 -1.50 17.87
C GLU A 23 -1.12 -0.30 17.00
N ARG A 24 -2.17 0.46 17.35
CA ARG A 24 -2.71 1.57 16.52
C ARG A 24 -1.67 2.58 16.06
N TRP A 25 -0.73 2.96 16.93
CA TRP A 25 0.27 3.99 16.61
C TRP A 25 1.30 3.48 15.61
N SER A 26 1.75 2.22 15.77
CA SER A 26 2.62 1.57 14.80
C SER A 26 1.90 1.34 13.47
N ALA A 27 0.63 0.93 13.50
CA ALA A 27 -0.19 0.72 12.31
C ALA A 27 -0.40 2.03 11.51
N LEU A 28 -0.78 3.11 12.19
CA LEU A 28 -0.98 4.42 11.58
C LEU A 28 0.34 5.04 11.09
N GLY A 29 1.41 4.92 11.87
CA GLY A 29 2.74 5.41 11.47
C GLY A 29 3.27 4.69 10.22
N LEU A 30 3.17 3.36 10.17
CA LEU A 30 3.54 2.59 8.99
C LEU A 30 2.66 2.93 7.78
N LEU A 31 1.34 3.04 7.97
CA LEU A 31 0.43 3.42 6.88
C LEU A 31 0.76 4.82 6.34
N ALA A 32 0.97 5.80 7.22
CA ALA A 32 1.33 7.15 6.83
C ALA A 32 2.69 7.18 6.10
N ALA A 33 3.69 6.44 6.58
CA ALA A 33 4.99 6.34 5.92
C ALA A 33 4.87 5.72 4.52
N VAL A 34 4.07 4.67 4.35
CA VAL A 34 3.84 4.05 3.05
C VAL A 34 3.10 5.00 2.10
N ILE A 35 2.10 5.75 2.57
CA ILE A 35 1.42 6.78 1.78
C ILE A 35 2.41 7.88 1.37
N ALA A 36 3.24 8.36 2.29
CA ALA A 36 4.24 9.38 2.00
C ALA A 36 5.24 8.92 0.93
N LEU A 37 5.66 7.65 0.97
CA LEU A 37 6.54 7.07 -0.05
C LEU A 37 5.84 6.90 -1.41
N GLU A 38 4.55 6.54 -1.42
CA GLU A 38 3.77 6.51 -2.66
C GLU A 38 3.67 7.89 -3.30
N LEU A 39 3.41 8.93 -2.49
CA LEU A 39 3.42 10.32 -2.96
C LEU A 39 4.81 10.76 -3.42
N GLY A 40 5.86 10.34 -2.70
CA GLY A 40 7.25 10.58 -3.09
C GLY A 40 7.60 9.93 -4.43
N TRP A 41 7.06 8.75 -4.72
CA TRP A 41 7.23 8.07 -6.00
C TRP A 41 6.56 8.85 -7.14
N VAL A 42 5.31 9.29 -6.96
CA VAL A 42 4.62 10.14 -7.95
C VAL A 42 5.35 11.48 -8.13
N TYR A 43 5.87 12.06 -7.06
CA TYR A 43 6.69 13.27 -7.16
C TYR A 43 7.96 13.05 -7.98
N ALA A 44 8.64 11.91 -7.79
CA ALA A 44 9.82 11.56 -8.58
C ALA A 44 9.50 11.41 -10.07
N THR A 45 8.33 10.87 -10.44
CA THR A 45 7.93 10.77 -11.86
C THR A 45 7.65 12.15 -12.47
N VAL A 46 7.05 13.07 -11.72
CA VAL A 46 6.86 14.46 -12.15
C VAL A 46 8.21 15.18 -12.32
N LEU A 47 9.12 15.01 -11.36
CA LEU A 47 10.46 15.62 -11.42
C LEU A 47 11.25 15.09 -12.62
N LEU A 48 11.15 13.80 -12.91
CA LEU A 48 11.76 13.18 -14.09
C LEU A 48 11.14 13.70 -15.39
N ASN A 49 9.83 13.97 -15.42
CA ASN A 49 9.18 14.61 -16.57
C ASN A 49 9.74 16.02 -16.82
N GLN A 50 9.81 16.86 -15.79
CA GLN A 50 10.38 18.21 -15.92
C GLN A 50 11.85 18.17 -16.35
N TRP A 51 12.62 17.23 -15.79
CA TRP A 51 14.01 17.01 -16.18
C TRP A 51 14.14 16.61 -17.66
N ASN A 52 13.24 15.77 -18.18
CA ASN A 52 13.27 15.38 -19.61
C ASN A 52 13.19 16.62 -20.52
N SER A 53 12.28 17.57 -20.24
CA SER A 53 12.21 18.81 -21.03
C SER A 53 13.54 19.56 -21.01
N ALA A 54 14.07 19.84 -19.82
CA ALA A 54 15.31 20.60 -19.67
C ALA A 54 16.53 19.89 -20.28
N PHE A 55 16.54 18.55 -20.28
CA PHE A 55 17.57 17.75 -20.94
C PHE A 55 17.51 17.87 -22.46
N TYR A 56 16.31 17.74 -23.05
CA TYR A 56 16.13 17.89 -24.50
C TYR A 56 16.38 19.32 -24.97
N ASP A 57 15.99 20.34 -24.20
CA ASP A 57 16.30 21.75 -24.49
C ASP A 57 17.81 21.98 -24.57
N ALA A 58 18.58 21.44 -23.62
CA ALA A 58 20.04 21.55 -23.61
C ALA A 58 20.69 20.89 -24.85
N ILE A 59 20.13 19.77 -25.33
CA ILE A 59 20.59 19.11 -26.57
C ILE A 59 20.24 19.96 -27.79
N GLN A 60 19.00 20.46 -27.86
CA GLN A 60 18.51 21.26 -28.97
C GLN A 60 19.33 22.55 -29.14
N GLU A 61 19.64 23.24 -28.04
CA GLU A 61 20.47 24.44 -28.03
C GLU A 61 21.98 24.15 -28.17
N LYS A 62 22.38 22.87 -28.22
CA LYS A 62 23.78 22.43 -28.23
C LYS A 62 24.59 22.99 -27.05
N ASN A 63 23.93 23.16 -25.90
CA ASN A 63 24.52 23.73 -24.69
C ASN A 63 25.21 22.64 -23.86
N PHE A 64 26.50 22.41 -24.13
CA PHE A 64 27.27 21.36 -23.47
C PHE A 64 27.37 21.50 -21.94
N PRO A 65 27.60 22.70 -21.36
CA PRO A 65 27.57 22.88 -19.91
C PRO A 65 26.22 22.52 -19.27
N ALA A 66 25.11 22.92 -19.90
CA ALA A 66 23.78 22.58 -19.40
C ALA A 66 23.54 21.07 -19.47
N PHE A 67 23.95 20.41 -20.55
CA PHE A 67 23.85 18.96 -20.71
C PHE A 67 24.60 18.20 -19.60
N GLN A 68 25.85 18.58 -19.29
CA GLN A 68 26.63 17.95 -18.21
C GLN A 68 25.97 18.13 -16.85
N LYS A 69 25.41 19.32 -16.58
CA LYS A 69 24.65 19.57 -15.35
C LYS A 69 23.42 18.67 -15.27
N GLN A 70 22.68 18.50 -16.36
CA GLN A 70 21.49 17.65 -16.38
C GLN A 70 21.81 16.17 -16.15
N LEU A 71 22.97 15.66 -16.58
CA LEU A 71 23.42 14.32 -16.23
C LEU A 71 23.59 14.13 -14.71
N LEU A 72 24.18 15.10 -14.02
CA LEU A 72 24.32 15.04 -12.56
C LEU A 72 22.97 15.15 -11.84
N VAL A 73 22.09 16.02 -12.31
CA VAL A 73 20.72 16.15 -11.78
C VAL A 73 19.97 14.83 -11.95
N PHE A 74 20.08 14.17 -13.10
CA PHE A 74 19.49 12.86 -13.34
C PHE A 74 19.97 11.82 -12.33
N CYS A 75 21.28 11.73 -12.09
CA CYS A 75 21.83 10.81 -11.08
C CYS A 75 21.24 11.07 -9.69
N GLY A 76 21.03 12.33 -9.30
CA GLY A 76 20.38 12.69 -8.04
C GLY A 76 18.91 12.26 -7.98
N ILE A 77 18.14 12.52 -9.04
CA ILE A 77 16.74 12.09 -9.16
C ILE A 77 16.64 10.56 -9.10
N ALA A 78 17.46 9.86 -9.88
CA ALA A 78 17.49 8.41 -9.94
C ALA A 78 17.86 7.78 -8.59
N ALA A 79 18.89 8.30 -7.91
CA ALA A 79 19.28 7.83 -6.58
C ALA A 79 18.14 8.03 -5.56
N GLY A 80 17.50 9.21 -5.56
CA GLY A 80 16.34 9.47 -4.70
C GLY A 80 15.16 8.54 -5.00
N ALA A 81 14.84 8.33 -6.28
CA ALA A 81 13.77 7.44 -6.71
C ALA A 81 14.02 5.98 -6.29
N ILE A 82 15.26 5.50 -6.40
CA ILE A 82 15.66 4.16 -5.94
C ILE A 82 15.44 4.02 -4.43
N ILE A 83 15.86 5.01 -3.63
CA ILE A 83 15.65 5.00 -2.18
C ILE A 83 14.15 4.89 -1.89
N VAL A 84 13.32 5.74 -2.51
CA VAL A 84 11.86 5.71 -2.33
C VAL A 84 11.30 4.34 -2.69
N ALA A 85 11.66 3.78 -3.85
CA ALA A 85 11.18 2.48 -4.31
C ALA A 85 11.53 1.34 -3.35
N VAL A 86 12.77 1.28 -2.88
CA VAL A 86 13.23 0.23 -1.95
C VAL A 86 12.49 0.33 -0.61
N TYR A 87 12.40 1.53 -0.03
CA TYR A 87 11.69 1.73 1.24
C TYR A 87 10.19 1.49 1.10
N GLN A 88 9.59 1.82 -0.05
CA GLN A 88 8.17 1.57 -0.31
C GLN A 88 7.87 0.07 -0.31
N ILE A 89 8.70 -0.74 -0.97
CA ILE A 89 8.57 -2.21 -0.93
C ILE A 89 8.70 -2.71 0.51
N TYR A 90 9.75 -2.31 1.21
CA TYR A 90 10.04 -2.78 2.56
C TYR A 90 8.94 -2.43 3.56
N LEU A 91 8.52 -1.16 3.62
CA LEU A 91 7.50 -0.69 4.56
C LEU A 91 6.11 -1.24 4.23
N LYS A 92 5.78 -1.42 2.95
CA LYS A 92 4.52 -2.04 2.53
C LYS A 92 4.46 -3.51 2.97
N GLN A 93 5.54 -4.27 2.77
CA GLN A 93 5.64 -5.66 3.26
C GLN A 93 5.60 -5.73 4.78
N TRP A 94 6.27 -4.80 5.47
CA TRP A 94 6.26 -4.78 6.93
C TRP A 94 4.85 -4.51 7.49
N LEU A 95 4.12 -3.57 6.89
CA LEU A 95 2.72 -3.31 7.22
C LEU A 95 1.85 -4.55 6.96
N GLN A 96 2.02 -5.23 5.82
CA GLN A 96 1.31 -6.47 5.49
C GLN A 96 1.54 -7.56 6.55
N ILE A 97 2.80 -7.83 6.90
CA ILE A 97 3.15 -8.87 7.88
C ILE A 97 2.55 -8.54 9.25
N ARG A 98 2.67 -7.28 9.69
CA ARG A 98 2.18 -6.88 11.01
C ARG A 98 0.65 -6.98 11.09
N TRP A 99 -0.04 -6.48 10.07
CA TRP A 99 -1.49 -6.54 10.01
C TRP A 99 -1.99 -7.99 9.90
N ARG A 100 -1.38 -8.82 9.05
CA ARG A 100 -1.71 -10.25 8.95
C ARG A 100 -1.55 -10.94 10.28
N ARG A 101 -0.40 -10.78 10.95
CA ARG A 101 -0.15 -11.37 12.28
C ARG A 101 -1.23 -10.99 13.28
N TRP A 102 -1.61 -9.73 13.33
CA TRP A 102 -2.64 -9.25 14.25
C TRP A 102 -4.02 -9.84 13.95
N LEU A 103 -4.43 -9.84 12.67
CA LEU A 103 -5.72 -10.40 12.26
C LEU A 103 -5.78 -11.91 12.48
N THR A 104 -4.75 -12.64 12.07
CA THR A 104 -4.67 -14.09 12.28
C THR A 104 -4.77 -14.43 13.77
N LYS A 105 -4.04 -13.73 14.64
CA LYS A 105 -4.15 -13.93 16.10
C LYS A 105 -5.58 -13.69 16.58
N ARG A 106 -6.17 -12.56 16.20
CA ARG A 106 -7.55 -12.22 16.59
C ARG A 106 -8.55 -13.31 16.17
N TYR A 107 -8.49 -13.77 14.93
CA TYR A 107 -9.42 -14.80 14.45
C TYR A 107 -9.17 -16.15 15.10
N LEU A 108 -7.91 -16.52 15.32
CA LEU A 108 -7.55 -17.76 16.01
C LEU A 108 -8.07 -17.76 17.46
N ASP A 109 -7.88 -16.64 18.18
CA ASP A 109 -8.38 -16.49 19.56
C ASP A 109 -9.91 -16.66 19.61
N HIS A 110 -10.66 -16.06 18.66
CA HIS A 110 -12.11 -16.21 18.60
C HIS A 110 -12.55 -17.63 18.19
N TRP A 111 -11.79 -18.29 17.33
CA TRP A 111 -12.10 -19.65 16.86
C TRP A 111 -11.89 -20.71 17.97
N LEU A 112 -10.86 -20.53 18.78
CA LEU A 112 -10.56 -21.43 19.91
C LEU A 112 -11.37 -21.11 21.17
N ALA A 113 -11.85 -19.87 21.34
CA ALA A 113 -12.66 -19.47 22.48
C ALA A 113 -13.94 -20.30 22.62
N ASP A 114 -14.31 -20.64 23.85
CA ASP A 114 -15.57 -21.27 24.23
C ASP A 114 -15.92 -22.53 23.39
N GLU A 115 -14.94 -23.34 22.99
CA GLU A 115 -15.17 -24.52 22.14
C GLU A 115 -15.91 -24.19 20.82
N THR A 116 -15.76 -22.96 20.33
CA THR A 116 -16.46 -22.47 19.13
C THR A 116 -16.18 -23.33 17.91
N HIS A 117 -14.94 -23.82 17.77
CA HIS A 117 -14.55 -24.81 16.75
C HIS A 117 -15.38 -26.11 16.78
N TYR A 118 -15.82 -26.55 17.96
CA TYR A 118 -16.62 -27.76 18.14
C TYR A 118 -18.12 -27.45 17.99
N ARG A 119 -18.59 -26.35 18.60
CA ARG A 119 -19.98 -25.90 18.53
C ARG A 119 -20.44 -25.58 17.11
N LEU A 120 -19.59 -24.95 16.29
CA LEU A 120 -19.91 -24.67 14.88
C LEU A 120 -20.13 -25.94 14.05
N ARG A 121 -19.37 -27.01 14.34
CA ARG A 121 -19.52 -28.30 13.65
C ARG A 121 -20.83 -28.99 14.05
N LEU A 122 -21.26 -28.84 15.30
CA LEU A 122 -22.48 -29.44 15.83
C LEU A 122 -23.76 -28.66 15.47
N SER A 123 -23.68 -27.33 15.33
CA SER A 123 -24.83 -26.49 14.98
C SER A 123 -25.26 -26.59 13.50
N GLY A 124 -24.59 -27.43 12.73
CA GLY A 124 -24.99 -27.79 11.37
C GLY A 124 -24.81 -26.69 10.32
N ASP A 125 -24.01 -25.63 10.55
CA ASP A 125 -23.97 -24.52 9.59
C ASP A 125 -22.64 -23.76 9.34
N SER A 126 -22.48 -23.50 8.03
CA SER A 126 -22.02 -22.33 7.25
C SER A 126 -20.55 -21.97 7.03
N ALA A 127 -19.62 -22.26 7.95
CA ALA A 127 -18.22 -21.86 7.77
C ALA A 127 -17.39 -23.02 7.20
N ASP A 128 -17.39 -23.18 5.89
CA ASP A 128 -16.53 -24.15 5.20
C ASP A 128 -15.05 -23.76 5.36
N ASN A 129 -14.20 -24.71 5.74
CA ASN A 129 -12.75 -24.59 5.98
C ASN A 129 -12.30 -23.31 6.74
N PRO A 130 -12.66 -23.15 8.04
CA PRO A 130 -12.32 -21.96 8.82
C PRO A 130 -10.81 -21.77 9.00
N ASP A 131 -10.05 -22.86 9.05
CA ASP A 131 -8.60 -22.90 9.07
C ASP A 131 -8.00 -22.32 7.76
N GLN A 132 -8.52 -22.74 6.61
CA GLN A 132 -8.12 -22.19 5.31
C GLN A 132 -8.43 -20.70 5.24
N ARG A 133 -9.61 -20.28 5.69
CA ARG A 133 -9.98 -18.85 5.73
C ARG A 133 -9.03 -18.02 6.60
N ILE A 134 -8.65 -18.53 7.78
CA ILE A 134 -7.72 -17.83 8.67
C ILE A 134 -6.31 -17.75 8.06
N ALA A 135 -5.86 -18.79 7.36
CA ALA A 135 -4.51 -18.87 6.80
C ALA A 135 -4.37 -18.10 5.46
N GLU A 136 -5.29 -18.32 4.54
CA GLU A 136 -5.25 -17.84 3.15
C GLU A 136 -6.04 -16.54 2.98
N ASP A 137 -7.32 -16.49 3.39
CA ASP A 137 -8.17 -15.33 3.14
C ASP A 137 -7.70 -14.10 3.91
N VAL A 138 -7.19 -14.26 5.14
CA VAL A 138 -6.59 -13.14 5.89
C VAL A 138 -5.38 -12.56 5.15
N ASN A 139 -4.54 -13.42 4.56
CA ASN A 139 -3.38 -12.98 3.79
C ASN A 139 -3.81 -12.25 2.50
N MET A 140 -4.78 -12.81 1.78
CA MET A 140 -5.34 -12.21 0.56
C MET A 140 -6.00 -10.87 0.88
N PHE A 141 -6.82 -10.81 1.93
CA PHE A 141 -7.49 -9.60 2.38
C PHE A 141 -6.49 -8.48 2.68
N VAL A 142 -5.46 -8.75 3.49
CA VAL A 142 -4.46 -7.74 3.87
C VAL A 142 -3.65 -7.29 2.64
N SER A 143 -3.14 -8.24 1.85
CA SER A 143 -2.29 -7.92 0.69
C SER A 143 -3.05 -7.14 -0.38
N GLN A 144 -4.27 -7.55 -0.72
CA GLN A 144 -5.11 -6.86 -1.70
C GLN A 144 -5.61 -5.51 -1.19
N THR A 145 -6.03 -5.40 0.08
CA THR A 145 -6.53 -4.12 0.63
C THR A 145 -5.43 -3.06 0.62
N ILE A 146 -4.21 -3.43 1.04
CA ILE A 146 -3.05 -2.53 0.99
C ILE A 146 -2.68 -2.22 -0.46
N GLY A 147 -2.58 -3.25 -1.32
CA GLY A 147 -2.16 -3.09 -2.72
C GLY A 147 -3.11 -2.20 -3.52
N VAL A 148 -4.41 -2.49 -3.48
CA VAL A 148 -5.45 -1.71 -4.16
C VAL A 148 -5.59 -0.33 -3.54
N GLY A 149 -5.63 -0.21 -2.21
CA GLY A 149 -5.82 1.09 -1.55
C GLY A 149 -4.69 2.07 -1.85
N ILE A 150 -3.44 1.63 -1.75
CA ILE A 150 -2.28 2.47 -2.03
C ILE A 150 -2.11 2.69 -3.54
N GLY A 151 -2.31 1.64 -4.35
CA GLY A 151 -2.20 1.74 -5.81
C GLY A 151 -3.22 2.71 -6.41
N LEU A 152 -4.48 2.65 -5.96
CA LEU A 152 -5.51 3.60 -6.38
C LEU A 152 -5.16 5.03 -5.99
N LEU A 153 -4.64 5.26 -4.78
CA LEU A 153 -4.16 6.57 -4.35
C LEU A 153 -3.05 7.06 -5.29
N GLY A 154 -2.04 6.23 -5.56
CA GLY A 154 -0.96 6.55 -6.48
C GLY A 154 -1.46 6.88 -7.89
N THR A 155 -2.39 6.09 -8.43
CA THR A 155 -2.99 6.34 -9.75
C THR A 155 -3.78 7.65 -9.80
N ILE A 156 -4.60 7.96 -8.79
CA ILE A 156 -5.38 9.20 -8.74
C ILE A 156 -4.45 10.42 -8.66
N VAL A 157 -3.44 10.37 -7.78
CA VAL A 157 -2.49 11.47 -7.62
C VAL A 157 -1.68 11.66 -8.90
N SER A 158 -1.20 10.57 -9.50
CA SER A 158 -0.49 10.62 -10.78
C SER A 158 -1.36 11.24 -11.89
N LEU A 159 -2.61 10.77 -12.05
CA LEU A 159 -3.54 11.31 -13.03
C LEU A 159 -3.75 12.82 -12.82
N ALA A 160 -3.96 13.27 -11.58
CA ALA A 160 -4.10 14.68 -11.26
C ALA A 160 -2.84 15.48 -11.58
N SER A 161 -1.66 14.98 -11.20
CA SER A 161 -0.37 15.62 -11.45
C SER A 161 -0.08 15.79 -12.94
N PHE A 162 -0.29 14.75 -13.75
CA PHE A 162 -0.04 14.79 -15.19
C PHE A 162 -1.16 15.46 -16.00
N SER A 163 -2.34 15.68 -15.42
CA SER A 163 -3.38 16.48 -16.09
C SER A 163 -3.11 17.98 -15.99
N VAL A 164 -2.29 18.42 -15.02
CA VAL A 164 -1.97 19.84 -14.78
C VAL A 164 -0.74 20.29 -15.56
N ILE A 165 0.14 19.37 -15.94
CA ILE A 165 1.42 19.62 -16.62
C ILE A 165 1.26 19.28 -18.10
#